data_AF-A0A5S5DP04-F1
#
_entry.id   AF-A0A5S5DP04-F1
#
_cell.length_a   1.000
_cell.length_b   1.000
_cell.length_c   1.000
_cell.angle_alpha   90.00
_cell.angle_beta   90.00
_cell.angle_gamma   90.00
#
_symmetry.space_group_name_H-M   'P 1'
#
loop_
_entity.id
_entity.type
_entity.pdbx_description
1 polymer ?
#
loop_
_entity_poly.entity_id
_entity_poly.type
_entity_poly.pdbx_seq_one_letter_code
_entity_poly.pdbx_strand_id
1 'polypeptide(L)'
;MSPSESLKNILEEESKKLKELFDYPSYLAIHNIVRRMDIVIPLSSRISSSPQDDYAEFRAFFDYGWLPLLKFYYSKINLSDRLPFTLVTKEILSICDTSISYSGKIEFCKQLLNFEKADLIKINRVSDKEFSFTYLHKDSGIEQFDNISLNFYKDRIVEKIIEAKKKEKPFDEKYIKEEVRRIVNSPDGNMIIYHTTEEIDDYYNQQGHFHMLRTQGYDEFDTKDTFGGIEYWRYVDLIEILMGSALMRIDACLELQKKLESIDLHNVLSYTYYKDKIAANFSNYLDLDKGVVEQIMSCLTLTKDNYEYYLDYPSAPPPIFFQVADNLLITSIAGSLTNPIVLLNKELKRKYKKDYDKAVNNREDRFRNELFMFFQNNRIVKVSRGINISFNGIHTDIDAVAYDTKTKTLGLFQLKWQDRYHHSMKERYSRISNLFDKANEWIGKIKYWVDSNSDKSIISSLQINNQQKALTEINEVYIFVISRNQMNFTGVELDDSVAWSSWHQLIESQAYIGSNIDNPIKEMFIKMKALEPQNRIKRGGMPNQTKLVIELGDYKVFNS
;
A
#
# COMPACT_ATOMS: atom_id res chain seq x y z
N MET A 1 -16.85 34.90 3.47
CA MET A 1 -16.44 33.51 3.75
C MET A 1 -16.31 32.82 2.41
N SER A 2 -15.15 32.21 2.12
CA SER A 2 -14.98 31.46 0.87
C SER A 2 -15.88 30.20 0.86
N PRO A 3 -16.20 29.62 -0.32
CA PRO A 3 -16.93 28.35 -0.38
C PRO A 3 -16.29 27.26 0.48
N SER A 4 -14.95 27.18 0.47
CA SER A 4 -14.15 26.21 1.21
C SER A 4 -14.22 26.41 2.73
N GLU A 5 -14.15 27.67 3.19
CA GLU A 5 -14.33 28.00 4.61
C GLU A 5 -15.73 27.65 5.09
N SER A 6 -16.74 27.93 4.26
CA SER A 6 -18.14 27.59 4.56
C SER A 6 -18.31 26.07 4.67
N LEU A 7 -17.79 25.30 3.70
CA LEU A 7 -17.84 23.85 3.71
C LEU A 7 -17.09 23.29 4.94
N LYS A 8 -15.92 23.83 5.26
CA LYS A 8 -15.15 23.41 6.44
C LYS A 8 -15.97 23.55 7.74
N ASN A 9 -16.64 24.68 7.94
CA ASN A 9 -17.47 24.91 9.13
C ASN A 9 -18.64 23.90 9.20
N ILE A 10 -19.30 23.64 8.07
CA ILE A 10 -20.36 22.61 7.97
C ILE A 10 -19.82 21.24 8.38
N LEU A 11 -18.65 20.84 7.87
CA LEU A 11 -18.03 19.55 8.20
C LEU A 11 -17.67 19.44 9.69
N GLU A 12 -17.26 20.54 10.33
CA GLU A 12 -17.00 20.59 11.77
C GLU A 12 -18.29 20.42 12.60
N GLU A 13 -19.42 20.99 12.16
CA GLU A 13 -20.73 20.81 12.78
C GLU A 13 -21.27 19.39 12.60
N GLU A 14 -21.25 18.85 11.38
CA GLU A 14 -21.70 17.47 11.12
C GLU A 14 -20.82 16.43 11.85
N SER A 15 -19.52 16.70 12.00
CA SER A 15 -18.62 15.86 12.81
C SER A 15 -19.02 15.83 14.30
N LYS A 16 -19.63 16.90 14.83
CA LYS A 16 -20.12 16.94 16.22
C LYS A 16 -21.39 16.11 16.36
N LYS A 17 -22.35 16.29 15.45
CA LYS A 17 -23.62 15.53 15.44
C LYS A 17 -23.39 14.02 15.34
N LEU A 18 -22.43 13.59 14.50
CA LEU A 18 -22.07 12.18 14.38
C LEU A 18 -21.62 11.56 15.72
N LYS A 19 -20.92 12.32 16.58
CA LYS A 19 -20.46 11.84 17.88
C LYS A 19 -21.62 11.65 18.88
N GLU A 20 -22.73 12.34 18.68
CA GLU A 20 -23.95 12.19 19.50
C GLU A 20 -24.80 11.00 19.01
N LEU A 21 -24.81 10.74 17.70
CA LEU A 21 -25.56 9.63 17.09
C LEU A 21 -24.98 8.25 17.42
N PHE A 22 -23.67 8.16 17.65
CA PHE A 22 -22.98 6.91 17.97
C PHE A 22 -22.39 6.99 19.39
N ASP A 23 -23.24 7.07 20.41
CA ASP A 23 -22.82 7.08 21.81
C ASP A 23 -22.85 5.65 22.41
N TYR A 24 -21.80 4.88 22.13
CA TYR A 24 -21.62 3.52 22.63
C TYR A 24 -20.39 3.43 23.56
N PRO A 25 -20.37 2.49 24.51
CA PRO A 25 -19.14 2.16 25.24
C PRO A 25 -18.01 1.82 24.28
N SER A 26 -16.83 2.42 24.47
CA SER A 26 -15.71 2.35 23.51
C SER A 26 -15.35 0.92 23.10
N TYR A 27 -15.32 -0.01 24.06
CA TYR A 27 -15.07 -1.44 23.81
C TYR A 27 -16.08 -2.03 22.80
N LEU A 28 -17.38 -1.81 23.01
CA LEU A 28 -18.43 -2.35 22.14
C LEU A 28 -18.41 -1.67 20.77
N ALA A 29 -18.16 -0.36 20.73
CA ALA A 29 -18.09 0.37 19.47
C ALA A 29 -16.93 -0.11 18.60
N ILE A 30 -15.72 -0.22 19.16
CA ILE A 30 -14.55 -0.75 18.44
C ILE A 30 -14.83 -2.16 17.94
N HIS A 31 -15.41 -3.02 18.78
CA HIS A 31 -15.73 -4.39 18.39
C HIS A 31 -16.70 -4.46 17.22
N ASN A 32 -17.77 -3.66 17.22
CA ASN A 32 -18.75 -3.67 16.14
C ASN A 32 -18.23 -3.01 14.87
N ILE A 33 -17.40 -1.96 14.97
CA ILE A 33 -16.70 -1.40 13.81
C ILE A 33 -15.80 -2.45 13.17
N VAL A 34 -15.00 -3.18 13.95
CA VAL A 34 -14.12 -4.24 13.42
C VAL A 34 -14.92 -5.38 12.78
N ARG A 35 -16.03 -5.80 13.38
CA ARG A 35 -16.94 -6.80 12.77
C ARG A 35 -17.48 -6.34 11.41
N ARG A 36 -17.86 -5.06 11.28
CA ARG A 36 -18.30 -4.51 10.00
C ARG A 36 -17.17 -4.48 8.98
N MET A 37 -15.97 -4.07 9.40
CA MET A 37 -14.77 -4.08 8.56
C MET A 37 -14.48 -5.49 8.02
N ASP A 38 -14.53 -6.51 8.88
CA ASP A 38 -14.26 -7.91 8.54
C ASP A 38 -15.30 -8.55 7.62
N ILE A 39 -16.47 -7.93 7.47
CA ILE A 39 -17.48 -8.34 6.49
C ILE A 39 -17.32 -7.54 5.20
N VAL A 40 -17.34 -6.21 5.30
CA VAL A 40 -17.39 -5.32 4.14
C VAL A 40 -16.09 -5.37 3.35
N ILE A 41 -14.93 -5.38 4.01
CA ILE A 41 -13.64 -5.31 3.31
C ILE A 41 -13.37 -6.61 2.53
N PRO A 42 -13.28 -7.80 3.15
CA PRO A 42 -12.85 -9.01 2.46
C PRO A 42 -13.96 -9.72 1.66
N LEU A 43 -15.25 -9.51 1.97
CA LEU A 43 -16.35 -10.27 1.35
C LEU A 43 -17.18 -9.45 0.35
N SER A 44 -16.90 -8.15 0.22
CA SER A 44 -17.49 -7.23 -0.76
C SER A 44 -17.67 -7.84 -2.16
N SER A 45 -16.57 -8.30 -2.74
CA SER A 45 -16.50 -8.87 -4.08
C SER A 45 -17.09 -10.29 -4.20
N ARG A 46 -17.30 -10.97 -3.06
CA ARG A 46 -17.80 -12.35 -3.00
C ARG A 46 -19.30 -12.45 -2.75
N ILE A 47 -19.92 -11.40 -2.21
CA ILE A 47 -21.31 -11.43 -1.73
C ILE A 47 -22.27 -10.59 -2.60
N SER A 48 -21.81 -9.57 -3.35
CA SER A 48 -22.76 -8.67 -4.02
C SER A 48 -23.30 -9.20 -5.36
N SER A 49 -24.61 -9.35 -5.44
CA SER A 49 -25.42 -9.43 -6.67
C SER A 49 -25.93 -8.05 -7.16
N SER A 50 -25.56 -6.96 -6.47
CA SER A 50 -26.00 -5.59 -6.77
C SER A 50 -25.26 -4.95 -7.95
N PRO A 51 -25.83 -3.91 -8.58
CA PRO A 51 -25.14 -3.10 -9.57
C PRO A 51 -23.80 -2.60 -9.00
N GLN A 52 -22.72 -2.80 -9.74
CA GLN A 52 -21.35 -2.56 -9.28
C GLN A 52 -21.08 -1.11 -8.81
N ASP A 53 -21.85 -0.14 -9.30
CA ASP A 53 -21.62 1.29 -9.08
C ASP A 53 -22.03 1.77 -7.67
N ASP A 54 -23.23 1.43 -7.19
CA ASP A 54 -23.70 1.80 -5.83
C ASP A 54 -22.80 1.20 -4.74
N TYR A 55 -22.28 0.01 -5.01
CA TYR A 55 -21.38 -0.69 -4.10
C TYR A 55 -19.99 -0.05 -4.04
N ALA A 56 -19.47 0.37 -5.19
CA ALA A 56 -18.18 1.06 -5.27
C ALA A 56 -18.21 2.40 -4.51
N GLU A 57 -19.32 3.14 -4.57
CA GLU A 57 -19.50 4.38 -3.83
C GLU A 57 -19.61 4.13 -2.31
N PHE A 58 -20.45 3.17 -1.88
CA PHE A 58 -20.51 2.77 -0.47
C PHE A 58 -19.13 2.37 0.06
N ARG A 59 -18.40 1.57 -0.73
CA ARG A 59 -17.05 1.10 -0.39
C ARG A 59 -16.06 2.27 -0.25
N ALA A 60 -16.12 3.23 -1.16
CA ALA A 60 -15.25 4.40 -1.12
C ALA A 60 -15.45 5.19 0.18
N PHE A 61 -16.69 5.49 0.58
CA PHE A 61 -16.92 6.18 1.86
C PHE A 61 -16.60 5.31 3.06
N PHE A 62 -16.89 4.01 3.00
CA PHE A 62 -16.56 3.09 4.08
C PHE A 62 -15.07 3.18 4.45
N ASP A 63 -14.17 3.15 3.46
CA ASP A 63 -12.73 3.17 3.67
C ASP A 63 -12.18 4.46 4.32
N TYR A 64 -12.87 5.59 4.13
CA TYR A 64 -12.56 6.83 4.86
C TYR A 64 -13.21 6.89 6.26
N GLY A 65 -14.34 6.19 6.46
CA GLY A 65 -15.24 6.45 7.57
C GLY A 65 -14.93 5.74 8.88
N TRP A 66 -14.38 4.53 8.84
CA TRP A 66 -14.13 3.77 10.07
C TRP A 66 -12.97 4.35 10.90
N LEU A 67 -11.99 4.99 10.26
CA LEU A 67 -10.78 5.55 10.89
C LEU A 67 -11.10 6.63 11.95
N PRO A 68 -11.83 7.73 11.62
CA PRO A 68 -12.20 8.75 12.62
C PRO A 68 -13.05 8.21 13.77
N LEU A 69 -13.93 7.25 13.48
CA LEU A 69 -14.78 6.64 14.51
C LEU A 69 -13.93 5.85 15.50
N LEU A 70 -13.02 4.99 15.01
CA LEU A 70 -12.08 4.30 15.89
C LEU A 70 -11.22 5.29 16.69
N LYS A 71 -10.74 6.37 16.05
CA LYS A 71 -9.94 7.40 16.75
C LYS A 71 -10.70 7.99 17.92
N PHE A 72 -11.98 8.32 17.72
CA PHE A 72 -12.84 8.82 18.79
C PHE A 72 -12.97 7.83 19.95
N TYR A 73 -13.20 6.54 19.69
CA TYR A 73 -13.35 5.56 20.77
C TYR A 73 -12.04 5.19 21.46
N TYR A 74 -10.92 5.12 20.73
CA TYR A 74 -9.61 4.93 21.35
C TYR A 74 -9.22 6.11 22.25
N SER A 75 -9.62 7.34 21.91
CA SER A 75 -9.37 8.50 22.79
C SER A 75 -10.09 8.39 24.15
N LYS A 76 -11.15 7.59 24.23
CA LYS A 76 -11.99 7.40 25.43
C LYS A 76 -11.87 6.01 26.06
N ILE A 77 -11.14 5.08 25.45
CA ILE A 77 -11.12 3.68 25.92
C ILE A 77 -10.44 3.59 27.29
N ASN A 78 -11.05 2.84 28.19
CA ASN A 78 -10.44 2.42 29.44
C ASN A 78 -10.14 0.92 29.38
N LEU A 79 -8.85 0.57 29.33
CA LEU A 79 -8.41 -0.82 29.14
C LEU A 79 -8.66 -1.71 30.36
N SER A 80 -8.98 -1.11 31.50
CA SER A 80 -9.38 -1.82 32.72
C SER A 80 -10.86 -2.22 32.73
N ASP A 81 -11.67 -1.71 31.78
CA ASP A 81 -13.08 -2.06 31.70
C ASP A 81 -13.23 -3.53 31.27
N ARG A 82 -14.11 -4.25 31.98
CA ARG A 82 -14.44 -5.66 31.70
C ARG A 82 -15.88 -5.73 31.22
N LEU A 83 -16.08 -5.58 29.91
CA LEU A 83 -17.40 -5.74 29.31
C LEU A 83 -17.55 -7.15 28.71
N PRO A 84 -18.75 -7.75 28.80
CA PRO A 84 -19.01 -9.04 28.18
C PRO A 84 -18.94 -8.95 26.66
N PHE A 85 -18.59 -10.07 26.02
CA PHE A 85 -18.77 -10.21 24.58
C PHE A 85 -20.26 -10.28 24.27
N THR A 86 -20.75 -9.38 23.42
CA THR A 86 -22.16 -9.35 23.01
C THR A 86 -22.29 -9.76 21.55
N LEU A 87 -23.34 -10.53 21.25
CA LEU A 87 -23.76 -10.78 19.88
C LEU A 87 -24.23 -9.46 19.24
N VAL A 88 -23.95 -9.31 17.95
CA VAL A 88 -24.41 -8.16 17.20
C VAL A 88 -25.91 -8.29 16.90
N THR A 89 -26.62 -7.17 16.87
CA THR A 89 -28.02 -7.10 16.45
C THR A 89 -28.13 -6.32 15.15
N LYS A 90 -29.24 -6.49 14.43
CA LYS A 90 -29.52 -5.73 13.19
C LYS A 90 -29.50 -4.22 13.41
N GLU A 91 -29.98 -3.77 14.57
CA GLU A 91 -29.96 -2.35 14.95
C GLU A 91 -28.52 -1.83 15.09
N ILE A 92 -27.65 -2.56 15.79
CA ILE A 92 -26.24 -2.19 15.94
C ILE A 92 -25.55 -2.15 14.57
N LEU A 93 -25.82 -3.14 13.69
CA LEU A 93 -25.27 -3.15 12.33
C LEU A 93 -25.71 -1.92 11.54
N SER A 94 -27.01 -1.60 11.57
CA SER A 94 -27.56 -0.43 10.89
C SER A 94 -26.92 0.86 11.38
N ILE A 95 -26.78 1.03 12.70
CA ILE A 95 -26.16 2.22 13.28
C ILE A 95 -24.68 2.29 12.90
N CYS A 96 -23.94 1.18 12.92
CA CYS A 96 -22.54 1.14 12.49
C CYS A 96 -22.38 1.52 11.02
N ASP A 97 -23.20 0.96 10.12
CA ASP A 97 -23.13 1.26 8.69
C ASP A 97 -23.46 2.72 8.39
N THR A 98 -24.52 3.24 8.99
CA THR A 98 -24.87 4.67 8.86
C THR A 98 -23.75 5.55 9.40
N SER A 99 -23.19 5.23 10.58
CA SER A 99 -22.13 6.03 11.21
C SER A 99 -20.84 6.00 10.39
N ILE A 100 -20.40 4.82 9.94
CA ILE A 100 -19.20 4.67 9.11
C ILE A 100 -19.38 5.39 7.78
N SER A 101 -20.49 5.18 7.08
CA SER A 101 -20.77 5.86 5.82
C SER A 101 -20.79 7.38 5.98
N TYR A 102 -21.47 7.89 7.02
CA TYR A 102 -21.57 9.32 7.28
C TYR A 102 -20.21 9.94 7.65
N SER A 103 -19.45 9.28 8.52
CA SER A 103 -18.04 9.60 8.82
C SER A 103 -17.20 9.67 7.54
N GLY A 104 -17.38 8.69 6.65
CA GLY A 104 -16.67 8.58 5.38
C GLY A 104 -16.91 9.74 4.44
N LYS A 105 -18.18 10.16 4.30
CA LYS A 105 -18.57 11.34 3.53
C LYS A 105 -17.93 12.62 4.08
N ILE A 106 -17.92 12.80 5.40
CA ILE A 106 -17.28 13.95 6.06
C ILE A 106 -15.78 13.98 5.74
N GLU A 107 -15.07 12.87 5.95
CA GLU A 107 -13.63 12.80 5.70
C GLU A 107 -13.27 12.94 4.23
N PHE A 108 -14.09 12.40 3.33
CA PHE A 108 -13.92 12.61 1.90
C PHE A 108 -14.05 14.10 1.54
N CYS A 109 -15.03 14.82 2.10
CA CYS A 109 -15.14 16.27 1.88
C CYS A 109 -13.96 17.05 2.50
N LYS A 110 -13.43 16.62 3.65
CA LYS A 110 -12.17 17.18 4.20
C LYS A 110 -11.00 16.94 3.25
N GLN A 111 -10.98 15.80 2.57
CA GLN A 111 -9.98 15.51 1.54
C GLN A 111 -10.12 16.42 0.32
N LEU A 112 -11.34 16.76 -0.11
CA LEU A 112 -11.56 17.78 -1.16
C LEU A 112 -10.97 19.15 -0.76
N LEU A 113 -11.14 19.57 0.50
CA LEU A 113 -10.49 20.80 1.00
C LEU A 113 -8.97 20.71 0.93
N ASN A 114 -8.38 19.52 1.12
CA ASN A 114 -6.94 19.32 0.96
C ASN A 114 -6.50 19.35 -0.51
N PHE A 115 -7.33 18.85 -1.43
CA PHE A 115 -7.07 18.95 -2.88
C PHE A 115 -7.13 20.39 -3.37
N GLU A 116 -8.07 21.19 -2.89
CA GLU A 116 -8.15 22.61 -3.24
C GLU A 116 -6.94 23.39 -2.73
N LYS A 117 -6.51 23.14 -1.48
CA LYS A 117 -5.27 23.73 -0.93
C LYS A 117 -4.00 23.36 -1.72
N ALA A 118 -4.06 22.27 -2.49
CA ALA A 118 -2.97 21.79 -3.32
C ALA A 118 -3.14 22.18 -4.80
N ASP A 119 -4.05 23.11 -5.10
CA ASP A 119 -4.34 23.60 -6.46
C ASP A 119 -4.70 22.50 -7.45
N LEU A 120 -5.33 21.40 -6.99
CA LEU A 120 -5.79 20.31 -7.84
C LEU A 120 -7.24 20.49 -8.29
N ILE A 121 -8.06 21.05 -7.41
CA ILE A 121 -9.48 21.34 -7.66
C ILE A 121 -9.81 22.75 -7.18
N LYS A 122 -10.97 23.24 -7.60
CA LYS A 122 -11.60 24.44 -7.05
C LYS A 122 -12.99 24.12 -6.56
N ILE A 123 -13.32 24.53 -5.35
CA ILE A 123 -14.64 24.37 -4.74
C ILE A 123 -15.46 25.63 -5.01
N ASN A 124 -16.66 25.43 -5.53
CA ASN A 124 -17.61 26.48 -5.89
C ASN A 124 -18.87 26.33 -5.04
N ARG A 125 -19.49 27.46 -4.70
CA ARG A 125 -20.80 27.46 -4.04
C ARG A 125 -21.88 27.63 -5.09
N VAL A 126 -22.80 26.68 -5.16
CA VAL A 126 -23.95 26.70 -6.09
C VAL A 126 -25.16 27.33 -5.42
N SER A 127 -25.41 26.98 -4.15
CA SER A 127 -26.45 27.58 -3.31
C SER A 127 -26.04 27.56 -1.84
N ASP A 128 -26.97 27.92 -0.93
CA ASP A 128 -26.70 27.85 0.50
C ASP A 128 -26.43 26.43 1.01
N LYS A 129 -27.01 25.42 0.35
CA LYS A 129 -26.91 24.01 0.71
C LYS A 129 -26.12 23.16 -0.30
N GLU A 130 -25.67 23.75 -1.41
CA GLU A 130 -25.02 22.99 -2.49
C GLU A 130 -23.65 23.56 -2.85
N PHE A 131 -22.67 22.66 -2.90
CA PHE A 131 -21.31 22.91 -3.33
C PHE A 131 -20.97 22.05 -4.53
N SER A 132 -20.16 22.58 -5.43
CA SER A 132 -19.56 21.79 -6.50
C SER A 132 -18.06 21.92 -6.51
N PHE A 133 -17.36 21.01 -7.18
CA PHE A 133 -15.93 21.15 -7.42
C PHE A 133 -15.56 20.81 -8.87
N THR A 134 -14.50 21.48 -9.35
CA THR A 134 -13.97 21.32 -10.71
C THR A 134 -12.48 21.05 -10.65
N TYR A 135 -11.99 20.15 -11.49
CA TYR A 135 -10.56 19.88 -11.65
C TYR A 135 -9.85 21.06 -12.34
N LEU A 136 -8.66 21.41 -11.85
CA LEU A 136 -7.86 22.51 -12.39
C LEU A 136 -6.88 22.06 -13.49
N HIS A 137 -6.54 20.78 -13.53
CA HIS A 137 -5.57 20.21 -14.48
C HIS A 137 -6.25 19.28 -15.47
N LYS A 138 -5.90 19.40 -16.76
CA LYS A 138 -6.46 18.57 -17.84
C LYS A 138 -6.09 17.10 -17.70
N ASP A 139 -5.02 16.79 -16.98
CA ASP A 139 -4.46 15.47 -16.71
C ASP A 139 -4.68 15.08 -15.23
N SER A 140 -5.77 15.55 -14.62
CA SER A 140 -6.13 15.15 -13.26
C SER A 140 -6.37 13.64 -13.19
N GLY A 141 -5.65 12.96 -12.29
CA GLY A 141 -5.77 11.52 -12.06
C GLY A 141 -4.69 10.67 -12.73
N ILE A 142 -3.64 11.27 -13.31
CA ILE A 142 -2.50 10.51 -13.88
C ILE A 142 -1.77 9.65 -12.85
N GLU A 143 -1.90 9.93 -11.56
CA GLU A 143 -1.36 9.08 -10.49
C GLU A 143 -1.94 7.67 -10.52
N GLN A 144 -3.12 7.48 -11.12
CA GLN A 144 -3.70 6.14 -11.30
C GLN A 144 -2.87 5.26 -12.25
N PHE A 145 -2.03 5.83 -13.13
CA PHE A 145 -1.16 5.03 -13.98
C PHE A 145 -0.11 4.26 -13.20
N ASP A 146 0.40 4.79 -12.08
CA ASP A 146 1.30 4.05 -11.19
C ASP A 146 0.59 2.83 -10.57
N ASN A 147 -0.69 2.98 -10.20
CA ASN A 147 -1.50 1.87 -9.70
C ASN A 147 -1.79 0.84 -10.80
N ILE A 148 -2.01 1.25 -12.04
CA ILE A 148 -2.20 0.35 -13.18
C ILE A 148 -0.94 -0.48 -13.42
N SER A 149 0.24 0.14 -13.45
CA SER A 149 1.52 -0.57 -13.59
C SER A 149 1.77 -1.57 -12.46
N LEU A 150 1.38 -1.19 -11.26
CA LEU A 150 1.48 -2.03 -10.07
C LEU A 150 0.52 -3.22 -10.11
N ASN A 151 -0.71 -3.02 -10.58
CA ASN A 151 -1.67 -4.10 -10.80
C ASN A 151 -1.19 -5.02 -11.93
N PHE A 152 -0.62 -4.48 -13.01
CA PHE A 152 0.02 -5.30 -14.05
C PHE A 152 1.09 -6.23 -13.46
N TYR A 153 1.95 -5.72 -12.59
CA TYR A 153 2.97 -6.54 -11.92
C TYR A 153 2.34 -7.70 -11.13
N LYS A 154 1.28 -7.43 -10.35
CA LYS A 154 0.57 -8.48 -9.62
C LYS A 154 -0.04 -9.52 -10.57
N ASP A 155 -0.86 -9.06 -11.50
CA ASP A 155 -1.70 -9.92 -12.32
C ASP A 155 -0.91 -10.73 -13.36
N ARG A 156 0.25 -10.21 -13.81
CA ARG A 156 1.03 -10.83 -14.89
C ARG A 156 2.32 -11.48 -14.44
N ILE A 157 2.93 -11.00 -13.36
CA ILE A 157 4.21 -11.50 -12.88
C ILE A 157 4.01 -12.32 -11.61
N VAL A 158 3.38 -11.75 -10.57
CA VAL A 158 3.17 -12.46 -9.30
C VAL A 158 2.28 -13.69 -9.48
N GLU A 159 1.18 -13.60 -10.24
CA GLU A 159 0.32 -14.76 -10.48
C GLU A 159 1.08 -15.92 -11.15
N LYS A 160 2.00 -15.65 -12.08
CA LYS A 160 2.82 -16.71 -12.69
C LYS A 160 3.76 -17.38 -11.69
N ILE A 161 4.35 -16.59 -10.77
CA ILE A 161 5.18 -17.12 -9.68
C ILE A 161 4.34 -18.01 -8.77
N ILE A 162 3.12 -17.59 -8.45
CA ILE A 162 2.19 -18.37 -7.62
C ILE A 162 1.77 -19.65 -8.34
N GLU A 163 1.43 -19.59 -9.63
CA GLU A 163 1.11 -20.77 -10.44
C GLU A 163 2.26 -21.78 -10.48
N ALA A 164 3.51 -21.31 -10.58
CA ALA A 164 4.68 -22.18 -10.50
C ALA A 164 4.81 -22.84 -9.12
N LYS A 165 4.70 -22.06 -8.03
CA LYS A 165 4.76 -22.58 -6.65
C LYS A 165 3.62 -23.56 -6.33
N LYS A 166 2.40 -23.32 -6.84
CA LYS A 166 1.27 -24.26 -6.72
C LYS A 166 1.57 -25.62 -7.37
N LYS A 167 2.33 -25.63 -8.47
CA LYS A 167 2.75 -26.89 -9.13
C LYS A 167 3.85 -27.61 -8.35
N GLU A 168 4.72 -26.88 -7.65
CA GLU A 168 5.80 -27.45 -6.83
C GLU A 168 5.28 -28.14 -5.57
N LYS A 169 4.28 -27.55 -4.88
CA LYS A 169 3.61 -28.14 -3.72
C LYS A 169 2.09 -28.12 -3.92
N PRO A 170 1.51 -29.09 -4.65
CA PRO A 170 0.08 -29.13 -4.93
C PRO A 170 -0.72 -29.62 -3.72
N PHE A 171 -1.94 -29.12 -3.58
CA PHE A 171 -2.94 -29.60 -2.63
C PHE A 171 -4.25 -29.92 -3.38
N ASP A 172 -5.01 -30.88 -2.89
CA ASP A 172 -6.39 -31.10 -3.34
C ASP A 172 -7.31 -30.10 -2.63
N GLU A 173 -7.53 -28.93 -3.25
CA GLU A 173 -8.37 -27.87 -2.68
C GLU A 173 -9.80 -28.34 -2.36
N LYS A 174 -10.33 -29.33 -3.09
CA LYS A 174 -11.67 -29.85 -2.84
C LYS A 174 -11.69 -30.69 -1.57
N TYR A 175 -10.73 -31.60 -1.44
CA TYR A 175 -10.56 -32.41 -0.23
C TYR A 175 -10.35 -31.53 1.00
N ILE A 176 -9.46 -30.53 0.93
CA ILE A 176 -9.22 -29.60 2.06
C ILE A 176 -10.52 -28.89 2.48
N LYS A 177 -11.31 -28.39 1.53
CA LYS A 177 -12.61 -27.76 1.85
C LYS A 177 -13.61 -28.73 2.48
N GLU A 178 -13.62 -29.99 2.06
CA GLU A 178 -14.45 -31.02 2.69
C GLU A 178 -14.00 -31.31 4.13
N GLU A 179 -12.69 -31.36 4.39
CA GLU A 179 -12.15 -31.55 5.74
C GLU A 179 -12.43 -30.33 6.64
N VAL A 180 -12.24 -29.10 6.14
CA VAL A 180 -12.64 -27.87 6.84
C VAL A 180 -14.13 -27.94 7.20
N ARG A 181 -14.98 -28.33 6.25
CA ARG A 181 -16.41 -28.51 6.52
C ARG A 181 -16.64 -29.55 7.60
N ARG A 182 -15.88 -30.64 7.70
CA ARG A 182 -16.09 -31.66 8.76
C ARG A 182 -15.77 -31.13 10.15
N ILE A 183 -14.69 -30.38 10.32
CA ILE A 183 -14.20 -29.93 11.64
C ILE A 183 -14.97 -28.73 12.23
N VAL A 184 -15.70 -27.96 11.40
CA VAL A 184 -16.45 -26.79 11.88
C VAL A 184 -17.78 -27.18 12.53
N ASN A 185 -18.04 -26.60 13.70
CA ASN A 185 -19.27 -26.79 14.47
C ASN A 185 -19.67 -25.51 15.23
N SER A 186 -20.90 -25.47 15.74
CA SER A 186 -21.42 -24.40 16.60
C SER A 186 -22.28 -24.99 17.72
N PRO A 187 -21.71 -25.21 18.92
CA PRO A 187 -22.45 -25.84 20.02
C PRO A 187 -23.65 -25.02 20.52
N ASP A 188 -23.57 -23.70 20.42
CA ASP A 188 -24.57 -22.74 20.91
C ASP A 188 -25.40 -22.09 19.79
N GLY A 189 -25.14 -22.49 18.54
CA GLY A 189 -25.77 -21.93 17.33
C GLY A 189 -25.38 -20.49 17.00
N ASN A 190 -24.43 -19.89 17.74
CA ASN A 190 -24.03 -18.48 17.60
C ASN A 190 -22.53 -18.31 17.34
N MET A 191 -21.69 -19.18 17.92
CA MET A 191 -20.24 -19.12 17.88
C MET A 191 -19.65 -20.32 17.15
N ILE A 192 -18.50 -20.12 16.51
CA ILE A 192 -17.80 -21.16 15.77
C ILE A 192 -16.72 -21.84 16.63
N ILE A 193 -16.62 -23.17 16.53
CA ILE A 193 -15.50 -23.96 17.03
C ILE A 193 -14.95 -24.86 15.93
N TYR A 194 -13.64 -25.10 15.95
CA TYR A 194 -12.97 -26.13 15.14
C TYR A 194 -11.56 -26.38 15.69
N HIS A 195 -11.02 -27.56 15.35
CA HIS A 195 -9.62 -27.92 15.55
C HIS A 195 -9.05 -28.35 14.20
N THR A 196 -7.92 -27.76 13.81
CA THR A 196 -7.29 -27.99 12.51
C THR A 196 -6.43 -29.25 12.51
N THR A 197 -6.01 -29.65 11.32
CA THR A 197 -5.01 -30.69 11.10
C THR A 197 -3.79 -30.06 10.45
N GLU A 198 -2.64 -30.72 10.55
CA GLU A 198 -1.39 -30.26 9.92
C GLU A 198 -1.58 -30.01 8.41
N GLU A 199 -2.31 -30.88 7.72
CA GLU A 199 -2.58 -30.74 6.28
C GLU A 199 -3.41 -29.49 5.93
N ILE A 200 -4.43 -29.17 6.74
CA ILE A 200 -5.23 -27.94 6.57
C ILE A 200 -4.35 -26.72 6.82
N ASP A 201 -3.56 -26.73 7.90
CA ASP A 201 -2.68 -25.63 8.26
C ASP A 201 -1.62 -25.40 7.17
N ASP A 202 -1.01 -26.46 6.64
CA ASP A 202 -0.04 -26.41 5.56
C ASP A 202 -0.61 -25.80 4.27
N TYR A 203 -1.85 -26.15 3.93
CA TYR A 203 -2.55 -25.56 2.79
C TYR A 203 -2.78 -24.06 3.01
N TYR A 204 -3.32 -23.66 4.15
CA TYR A 204 -3.64 -22.25 4.40
C TYR A 204 -2.39 -21.40 4.64
N ASN A 205 -1.30 -21.95 5.16
CA ASN A 205 0.00 -21.28 5.18
C ASN A 205 0.49 -20.97 3.78
N GLN A 206 0.36 -21.93 2.85
CA GLN A 206 0.69 -21.69 1.45
C GLN A 206 -0.20 -20.59 0.86
N GLN A 207 -1.51 -20.59 1.15
CA GLN A 207 -2.39 -19.51 0.71
C GLN A 207 -2.02 -18.15 1.33
N GLY A 208 -1.60 -18.13 2.60
CA GLY A 208 -1.09 -16.94 3.29
C GLY A 208 0.15 -16.38 2.61
N HIS A 209 1.13 -17.23 2.28
CA HIS A 209 2.30 -16.85 1.50
C HIS A 209 1.92 -16.29 0.12
N PHE A 210 1.00 -16.94 -0.60
CA PHE A 210 0.50 -16.42 -1.88
C PHE A 210 -0.22 -15.08 -1.75
N HIS A 211 -0.92 -14.84 -0.63
CA HIS A 211 -1.53 -13.55 -0.35
C HIS A 211 -0.48 -12.47 -0.06
N MET A 212 0.59 -12.81 0.67
CA MET A 212 1.72 -11.91 0.92
C MET A 212 2.43 -11.50 -0.37
N LEU A 213 2.67 -12.43 -1.31
CA LEU A 213 3.31 -12.11 -2.59
C LEU A 213 2.53 -11.07 -3.41
N ARG A 214 1.20 -10.98 -3.23
CA ARG A 214 0.33 -9.96 -3.84
C ARG A 214 0.28 -8.65 -3.03
N THR A 215 0.72 -8.71 -1.78
CA THR A 215 0.81 -7.57 -0.88
C THR A 215 2.06 -6.76 -1.22
N GLN A 216 2.04 -5.46 -0.96
CA GLN A 216 3.11 -4.56 -1.37
C GLN A 216 3.91 -4.07 -0.17
N GLY A 217 5.21 -3.90 -0.38
CA GLY A 217 6.13 -3.32 0.59
C GLY A 217 6.72 -4.35 1.55
N TYR A 218 6.37 -5.64 1.44
CA TYR A 218 6.98 -6.69 2.24
C TYR A 218 8.49 -6.81 1.94
N ASP A 219 8.92 -6.35 0.77
CA ASP A 219 10.29 -6.31 0.26
C ASP A 219 11.01 -4.97 0.54
N GLU A 220 10.47 -4.09 1.40
CA GLU A 220 11.09 -2.78 1.69
C GLU A 220 12.44 -2.87 2.40
N PHE A 221 12.70 -3.99 3.08
CA PHE A 221 13.91 -4.28 3.84
C PHE A 221 14.50 -5.62 3.43
N ASP A 222 15.81 -5.78 3.64
CA ASP A 222 16.46 -7.07 3.48
C ASP A 222 15.95 -8.05 4.53
N THR A 223 15.91 -9.34 4.22
CA THR A 223 15.47 -10.35 5.19
C THR A 223 16.32 -10.32 6.45
N LYS A 224 17.60 -9.98 6.35
CA LYS A 224 18.55 -9.92 7.47
C LYS A 224 18.63 -8.55 8.15
N ASP A 225 17.91 -7.53 7.67
CA ASP A 225 17.79 -6.28 8.41
C ASP A 225 17.11 -6.57 9.76
N THR A 226 17.66 -6.04 10.86
CA THR A 226 17.18 -6.33 12.22
C THR A 226 16.48 -5.14 12.84
N PHE A 227 15.37 -5.36 13.55
CA PHE A 227 14.64 -4.33 14.28
C PHE A 227 14.37 -4.79 15.71
N GLY A 228 14.84 -4.02 16.71
CA GLY A 228 14.71 -4.43 18.10
C GLY A 228 15.36 -5.79 18.40
N GLY A 229 16.42 -6.13 17.66
CA GLY A 229 17.11 -7.42 17.76
C GLY A 229 16.47 -8.58 17.00
N ILE A 230 15.36 -8.37 16.28
CA ILE A 230 14.66 -9.43 15.52
C ILE A 230 14.87 -9.20 14.03
N GLU A 231 15.26 -10.23 13.28
CA GLU A 231 15.39 -10.16 11.83
C GLU A 231 14.03 -9.89 11.15
N TYR A 232 14.02 -9.04 10.14
CA TYR A 232 12.80 -8.53 9.50
C TYR A 232 11.92 -9.65 8.94
N TRP A 233 12.53 -10.71 8.38
CA TRP A 233 11.77 -11.85 7.85
C TRP A 233 10.88 -12.53 8.90
N ARG A 234 11.25 -12.51 10.19
CA ARG A 234 10.41 -13.07 11.27
C ARG A 234 9.11 -12.30 11.46
N TYR A 235 9.12 -10.99 11.21
CA TYR A 235 7.88 -10.19 11.21
C TYR A 235 7.00 -10.56 10.02
N VAL A 236 7.61 -10.74 8.84
CA VAL A 236 6.91 -11.11 7.61
C VAL A 236 6.28 -12.49 7.76
N ASP A 237 7.02 -13.49 8.24
CA ASP A 237 6.53 -14.86 8.48
C ASP A 237 5.28 -14.89 9.37
N LEU A 238 5.30 -14.16 10.50
CA LEU A 238 4.13 -14.12 11.38
C LEU A 238 2.91 -13.53 10.65
N ILE A 239 3.12 -12.51 9.82
CA ILE A 239 2.03 -11.94 9.01
C ILE A 239 1.54 -12.95 7.97
N GLU A 240 2.41 -13.69 7.30
CA GLU A 240 2.00 -14.72 6.33
C GLU A 240 1.12 -15.79 6.98
N ILE A 241 1.48 -16.25 8.18
CA ILE A 241 0.69 -17.22 8.96
C ILE A 241 -0.65 -16.62 9.39
N LEU A 242 -0.66 -15.35 9.81
CA LEU A 242 -1.89 -14.63 10.17
C LEU A 242 -2.83 -14.46 8.95
N MET A 243 -2.27 -14.19 7.76
CA MET A 243 -3.01 -14.17 6.50
C MET A 243 -3.62 -15.54 6.20
N GLY A 244 -2.84 -16.62 6.32
CA GLY A 244 -3.34 -18.00 6.15
C GLY A 244 -4.46 -18.34 7.13
N SER A 245 -4.26 -18.01 8.41
CA SER A 245 -5.24 -18.20 9.48
C SER A 245 -6.54 -17.43 9.21
N ALA A 246 -6.45 -16.21 8.66
CA ALA A 246 -7.61 -15.40 8.28
C ALA A 246 -8.37 -16.00 7.09
N LEU A 247 -7.66 -16.49 6.06
CA LEU A 247 -8.28 -17.20 4.92
C LEU A 247 -9.01 -18.47 5.38
N MET A 248 -8.37 -19.26 6.25
CA MET A 248 -8.98 -20.44 6.85
C MET A 248 -10.23 -20.07 7.65
N ARG A 249 -10.17 -19.00 8.46
CA ARG A 249 -11.32 -18.55 9.24
C ARG A 249 -12.50 -18.18 8.34
N ILE A 250 -12.25 -17.48 7.23
CA ILE A 250 -13.31 -17.17 6.25
C ILE A 250 -13.95 -18.46 5.75
N ASP A 251 -13.16 -19.41 5.26
CA ASP A 251 -13.70 -20.65 4.71
C ASP A 251 -14.44 -21.46 5.77
N ALA A 252 -13.90 -21.55 6.99
CA ALA A 252 -14.55 -22.21 8.12
C ALA A 252 -15.91 -21.59 8.48
N CYS A 253 -16.00 -20.25 8.52
CA CYS A 253 -17.26 -19.54 8.78
C CYS A 253 -18.28 -19.73 7.65
N LEU A 254 -17.85 -19.71 6.39
CA LEU A 254 -18.73 -19.95 5.25
C LEU A 254 -19.23 -21.39 5.19
N GLU A 255 -18.37 -22.38 5.48
CA GLU A 255 -18.79 -23.79 5.57
C GLU A 255 -19.73 -24.04 6.75
N LEU A 256 -19.52 -23.35 7.88
CA LEU A 256 -20.45 -23.40 9.01
C LEU A 256 -21.81 -22.78 8.64
N GLN A 257 -21.84 -21.62 7.97
CA GLN A 257 -23.08 -20.98 7.54
C GLN A 257 -23.88 -21.88 6.58
N LYS A 258 -23.21 -22.64 5.70
CA LYS A 258 -23.87 -23.66 4.85
C LYS A 258 -24.47 -24.82 5.65
N LYS A 259 -23.93 -25.14 6.83
CA LYS A 259 -24.49 -26.17 7.72
C LYS A 259 -25.62 -25.63 8.58
N LEU A 260 -25.53 -24.36 8.99
CA LEU A 260 -26.43 -23.72 9.93
C LEU A 260 -26.75 -22.30 9.45
N GLU A 261 -27.86 -22.16 8.73
CA GLU A 261 -28.28 -20.89 8.12
C GLU A 261 -28.51 -19.75 9.12
N SER A 262 -28.73 -20.07 10.41
CA SER A 262 -28.90 -19.07 11.47
C SER A 262 -27.60 -18.41 11.91
N ILE A 263 -26.43 -18.90 11.49
CA ILE A 263 -25.14 -18.32 11.86
C ILE A 263 -24.97 -16.96 11.20
N ASP A 264 -24.78 -15.95 12.06
CA ASP A 264 -24.42 -14.61 11.62
C ASP A 264 -22.89 -14.48 11.51
N LEU A 265 -22.40 -14.29 10.29
CA LEU A 265 -20.97 -14.08 10.00
C LEU A 265 -20.36 -12.94 10.79
N HIS A 266 -21.13 -11.91 11.14
CA HIS A 266 -20.65 -10.78 11.95
C HIS A 266 -20.22 -11.22 13.36
N ASN A 267 -20.76 -12.32 13.88
CA ASN A 267 -20.40 -12.82 15.21
C ASN A 267 -19.21 -13.78 15.21
N VAL A 268 -18.88 -14.37 14.05
CA VAL A 268 -17.91 -15.49 13.97
C VAL A 268 -16.62 -15.17 13.20
N LEU A 269 -16.61 -14.17 12.32
CA LEU A 269 -15.40 -13.82 11.54
C LEU A 269 -14.33 -13.16 12.41
N SER A 270 -14.67 -12.03 13.02
CA SER A 270 -13.80 -11.36 13.99
C SER A 270 -13.81 -12.15 15.29
N TYR A 271 -12.64 -12.35 15.88
CA TYR A 271 -12.53 -13.10 17.13
C TYR A 271 -11.65 -12.39 18.13
N THR A 272 -11.98 -12.54 19.40
CA THR A 272 -11.25 -11.95 20.52
C THR A 272 -10.40 -13.02 21.19
N TYR A 273 -9.11 -12.74 21.40
CA TYR A 273 -8.20 -13.60 22.16
C TYR A 273 -7.52 -12.85 23.30
N TYR A 274 -7.12 -13.63 24.29
CA TYR A 274 -6.16 -13.16 25.28
C TYR A 274 -4.78 -13.01 24.63
N LYS A 275 -4.12 -11.86 24.84
CA LYS A 275 -2.82 -11.53 24.20
C LYS A 275 -1.75 -12.57 24.54
N ASP A 276 -1.68 -12.99 25.80
CA ASP A 276 -0.73 -14.01 26.26
C ASP A 276 -0.95 -15.39 25.63
N LYS A 277 -2.21 -15.77 25.38
CA LYS A 277 -2.55 -17.06 24.75
C LYS A 277 -2.22 -17.09 23.27
N ILE A 278 -2.57 -16.03 22.52
CA ILE A 278 -2.25 -15.96 21.09
C ILE A 278 -0.73 -15.91 20.87
N ALA A 279 0.00 -15.20 21.72
CA ALA A 279 1.46 -15.18 21.67
C ALA A 279 2.07 -16.56 21.98
N ALA A 280 1.54 -17.28 22.98
CA ALA A 280 1.99 -18.64 23.29
C ALA A 280 1.71 -19.62 22.13
N ASN A 281 0.56 -19.50 21.48
CA ASN A 281 0.23 -20.35 20.32
C ASN A 281 1.22 -20.14 19.17
N PHE A 282 1.50 -18.89 18.80
CA PHE A 282 2.46 -18.60 17.73
C PHE A 282 3.91 -18.89 18.12
N SER A 283 4.27 -18.72 19.40
CA SER A 283 5.57 -19.12 19.94
C SER A 283 5.83 -20.61 19.75
N ASN A 284 4.85 -21.45 20.10
CA ASN A 284 4.93 -22.90 19.88
C ASN A 284 4.94 -23.26 18.39
N TYR A 285 4.14 -22.56 17.58
CA TYR A 285 4.01 -22.84 16.15
C TYR A 285 5.27 -22.49 15.35
N LEU A 286 5.88 -21.35 15.64
CA LEU A 286 7.07 -20.83 14.94
C LEU A 286 8.39 -21.29 15.55
N ASP A 287 8.35 -22.02 16.67
CA ASP A 287 9.52 -22.34 17.50
C ASP A 287 10.34 -21.08 17.85
N LEU A 288 9.63 -20.04 18.33
CA LEU A 288 10.21 -18.76 18.73
C LEU A 288 9.96 -18.50 20.21
N ASP A 289 10.86 -17.76 20.85
CA ASP A 289 10.64 -17.26 22.21
C ASP A 289 9.34 -16.43 22.27
N LYS A 290 8.56 -16.62 23.34
CA LYS A 290 7.28 -15.93 23.51
C LYS A 290 7.43 -14.41 23.52
N GLY A 291 8.50 -13.89 24.13
CA GLY A 291 8.80 -12.46 24.15
C GLY A 291 9.09 -11.89 22.76
N VAL A 292 9.75 -12.66 21.89
CA VAL A 292 9.96 -12.31 20.48
C VAL A 292 8.61 -12.19 19.75
N VAL A 293 7.72 -13.17 19.92
CA VAL A 293 6.38 -13.12 19.31
C VAL A 293 5.56 -11.94 19.84
N GLU A 294 5.57 -11.69 21.14
CA GLU A 294 4.89 -10.54 21.75
C GLU A 294 5.42 -9.20 21.19
N GLN A 295 6.74 -9.10 20.97
CA GLN A 295 7.37 -7.92 20.37
C GLN A 295 6.93 -7.71 18.92
N ILE A 296 6.89 -8.77 18.11
CA ILE A 296 6.40 -8.71 16.72
C ILE A 296 4.92 -8.30 16.72
N MET A 297 4.08 -9.01 17.49
CA MET A 297 2.64 -8.71 17.60
C MET A 297 2.38 -7.27 18.02
N SER A 298 3.20 -6.70 18.91
CA SER A 298 3.07 -5.30 19.32
C SER A 298 3.21 -4.31 18.15
N CYS A 299 3.92 -4.68 17.08
CA CYS A 299 4.08 -3.87 15.86
C CYS A 299 2.92 -4.05 14.87
N LEU A 300 2.02 -5.01 15.13
CA LEU A 300 0.83 -5.32 14.34
C LEU A 300 -0.47 -4.94 15.06
N THR A 301 -0.34 -4.31 16.24
CA THR A 301 -1.45 -4.00 17.14
C THR A 301 -1.70 -2.51 17.20
N LEU A 302 -2.97 -2.12 17.02
CA LEU A 302 -3.47 -0.80 17.39
C LEU A 302 -3.80 -0.77 18.88
N THR A 303 -3.27 0.23 19.56
CA THR A 303 -3.31 0.39 21.01
C THR A 303 -3.68 1.83 21.36
N LYS A 304 -4.00 2.06 22.63
CA LYS A 304 -4.21 3.43 23.15
C LYS A 304 -2.97 4.33 23.02
N ASP A 305 -1.78 3.75 22.88
CA ASP A 305 -0.52 4.52 22.81
C ASP A 305 -0.11 4.89 21.38
N ASN A 306 -0.65 4.23 20.36
CA ASN A 306 -0.27 4.47 18.96
C ASN A 306 -1.44 4.83 18.03
N TYR A 307 -2.69 4.89 18.54
CA TYR A 307 -3.85 5.11 17.68
C TYR A 307 -3.80 6.43 16.90
N GLU A 308 -3.33 7.54 17.50
CA GLU A 308 -3.28 8.84 16.81
C GLU A 308 -2.31 8.79 15.62
N TYR A 309 -1.13 8.21 15.84
CA TYR A 309 -0.10 8.08 14.82
C TYR A 309 -0.59 7.30 13.59
N TYR A 310 -1.44 6.29 13.80
CA TYR A 310 -1.93 5.44 12.73
C TYR A 310 -3.21 5.95 12.07
N LEU A 311 -4.20 6.34 12.88
CA LEU A 311 -5.54 6.69 12.42
C LEU A 311 -5.64 8.10 11.82
N ASP A 312 -4.62 8.95 11.99
CA ASP A 312 -4.54 10.27 11.33
C ASP A 312 -4.16 10.20 9.86
N TYR A 313 -3.78 9.01 9.39
CA TYR A 313 -3.44 8.81 8.00
C TYR A 313 -4.72 8.48 7.19
N PRO A 314 -5.10 9.32 6.20
CA PRO A 314 -6.34 9.10 5.47
C PRO A 314 -6.36 7.74 4.77
N SER A 315 -7.45 6.99 4.96
CA SER A 315 -7.66 5.65 4.37
C SER A 315 -6.44 4.72 4.55
N ALA A 316 -5.90 4.68 5.77
CA ALA A 316 -4.90 3.68 6.15
C ALA A 316 -5.52 2.26 6.10
N PRO A 317 -4.74 1.21 5.79
CA PRO A 317 -5.20 -0.17 5.96
C PRO A 317 -5.67 -0.45 7.40
N PRO A 318 -6.52 -1.46 7.63
CA PRO A 318 -6.81 -1.93 8.97
C PRO A 318 -5.61 -2.62 9.65
N PRO A 319 -5.40 -2.44 10.97
CA PRO A 319 -4.51 -3.24 11.80
C PRO A 319 -4.96 -4.71 11.90
N ILE A 320 -4.02 -5.65 12.09
CA ILE A 320 -4.36 -7.05 12.37
C ILE A 320 -5.02 -7.17 13.75
N PHE A 321 -4.43 -6.53 14.77
CA PHE A 321 -4.91 -6.60 16.14
C PHE A 321 -5.42 -5.25 16.64
N PHE A 322 -6.54 -5.27 17.35
CA PHE A 322 -7.09 -4.11 18.05
C PHE A 322 -7.12 -4.41 19.55
N GLN A 323 -6.37 -3.64 20.33
CA GLN A 323 -6.39 -3.79 21.78
C GLN A 323 -7.62 -3.13 22.37
N VAL A 324 -8.44 -3.92 23.06
CA VAL A 324 -9.70 -3.46 23.66
C VAL A 324 -9.74 -3.59 25.18
N ALA A 325 -8.78 -4.33 25.77
CA ALA A 325 -8.50 -4.36 27.20
C ALA A 325 -7.02 -4.70 27.45
N ASP A 326 -6.56 -4.67 28.71
CA ASP A 326 -5.14 -4.90 29.06
C ASP A 326 -4.56 -6.17 28.42
N ASN A 327 -5.30 -7.28 28.48
CA ASN A 327 -4.90 -8.57 27.93
C ASN A 327 -5.87 -9.10 26.85
N LEU A 328 -6.65 -8.25 26.17
CA LEU A 328 -7.60 -8.67 25.11
C LEU A 328 -7.33 -7.97 23.78
N LEU A 329 -7.25 -8.77 22.72
CA LEU A 329 -7.08 -8.34 21.34
C LEU A 329 -8.24 -8.86 20.49
N ILE A 330 -8.82 -8.01 19.66
CA ILE A 330 -9.65 -8.43 18.53
C ILE A 330 -8.71 -8.66 17.34
N THR A 331 -8.80 -9.83 16.72
CA THR A 331 -8.08 -10.12 15.48
C THR A 331 -9.00 -9.86 14.30
N SER A 332 -8.56 -8.99 13.39
CA SER A 332 -9.31 -8.56 12.22
C SER A 332 -8.92 -9.36 10.98
N ILE A 333 -9.93 -9.91 10.32
CA ILE A 333 -9.81 -10.53 9.00
C ILE A 333 -9.41 -9.49 7.96
N ALA A 334 -10.05 -8.33 7.97
CA ALA A 334 -9.70 -7.23 7.08
C ALA A 334 -8.26 -6.75 7.32
N GLY A 335 -7.86 -6.63 8.58
CA GLY A 335 -6.48 -6.32 8.98
C GLY A 335 -5.46 -7.28 8.42
N SER A 336 -5.77 -8.58 8.49
CA SER A 336 -4.90 -9.64 7.99
C SER A 336 -4.79 -9.63 6.47
N LEU A 337 -5.91 -9.40 5.75
CA LEU A 337 -5.98 -9.61 4.30
C LEU A 337 -5.83 -8.36 3.43
N THR A 338 -5.69 -7.17 4.02
CA THR A 338 -5.46 -5.94 3.24
C THR A 338 -3.96 -5.69 3.00
N ASN A 339 -3.32 -4.84 3.80
CA ASN A 339 -1.88 -4.64 3.74
C ASN A 339 -1.31 -4.34 5.14
N PRO A 340 -1.12 -5.37 5.97
CA PRO A 340 -0.58 -5.22 7.33
C PRO A 340 0.88 -4.74 7.35
N ILE A 341 1.62 -4.85 6.24
CA ILE A 341 3.00 -4.37 6.13
C ILE A 341 3.10 -2.85 6.32
N VAL A 342 2.06 -2.11 5.91
CA VAL A 342 2.02 -0.65 6.11
C VAL A 342 2.06 -0.28 7.60
N LEU A 343 1.31 -0.99 8.44
CA LEU A 343 1.36 -0.79 9.89
C LEU A 343 2.71 -1.23 10.46
N LEU A 344 3.20 -2.40 10.04
CA LEU A 344 4.50 -2.92 10.45
C LEU A 344 5.58 -1.87 10.22
N ASN A 345 5.76 -1.39 8.99
CA ASN A 345 6.86 -0.48 8.63
C ASN A 345 6.78 0.86 9.37
N LYS A 346 5.55 1.35 9.62
CA LYS A 346 5.31 2.54 10.46
C LYS A 346 5.72 2.29 11.91
N GLU A 347 5.33 1.16 12.50
CA GLU A 347 5.69 0.82 13.88
C GLU A 347 7.18 0.52 14.04
N LEU A 348 7.82 -0.12 13.06
CA LEU A 348 9.27 -0.32 13.05
C LEU A 348 10.01 1.02 13.06
N LYS A 349 9.57 1.99 12.24
CA LYS A 349 10.12 3.35 12.22
C LYS A 349 9.94 4.07 13.56
N ARG A 350 8.76 3.93 14.18
CA ARG A 350 8.42 4.59 15.45
C ARG A 350 9.17 4.00 16.64
N LYS A 351 9.23 2.66 16.74
CA LYS A 351 9.82 1.94 17.88
C LYS A 351 11.33 1.78 17.76
N TYR A 352 11.84 1.54 16.55
CA TYR A 352 13.24 1.15 16.31
C TYR A 352 13.92 2.10 15.32
N LYS A 353 13.85 3.42 15.57
CA LYS A 353 14.33 4.44 14.63
C LYS A 353 15.77 4.23 14.15
N LYS A 354 16.68 3.84 15.05
CA LYS A 354 18.10 3.62 14.71
C LYS A 354 18.28 2.44 13.74
N ASP A 355 17.58 1.34 14.01
CA ASP A 355 17.59 0.15 13.16
C ASP A 355 16.98 0.44 11.79
N TYR A 356 15.87 1.18 11.79
CA TYR A 356 15.20 1.64 10.59
C TYR A 356 16.12 2.49 9.70
N ASP A 357 16.82 3.47 10.27
CA ASP A 357 17.73 4.33 9.51
C ASP A 357 18.89 3.52 8.91
N LYS A 358 19.41 2.54 9.65
CA LYS A 358 20.44 1.63 9.14
C LYS A 358 19.92 0.80 7.96
N ALA A 359 18.73 0.23 8.07
CA ALA A 359 18.12 -0.59 7.01
C ALA A 359 17.77 0.24 5.75
N VAL A 360 17.39 1.51 5.94
CA VAL A 360 17.11 2.46 4.86
C VAL A 360 18.38 2.81 4.06
N ASN A 361 19.53 2.94 4.72
CA ASN A 361 20.79 3.26 4.03
C ASN A 361 21.21 2.21 2.99
N ASN A 362 20.71 0.98 3.10
CA ASN A 362 21.01 -0.10 2.15
C ASN A 362 20.02 -0.17 0.97
N ARG A 363 18.95 0.66 0.96
CA ARG A 363 17.89 0.62 -0.06
C ARG A 363 18.39 0.94 -1.46
N GLU A 364 19.30 1.90 -1.59
CA GLU A 364 19.83 2.32 -2.90
C GLU A 364 20.62 1.20 -3.56
N ASP A 365 21.49 0.51 -2.82
CA ASP A 365 22.26 -0.62 -3.31
C ASP A 365 21.35 -1.77 -3.78
N ARG A 366 20.31 -2.08 -3.01
CA ARG A 366 19.28 -3.06 -3.43
C ARG A 366 18.61 -2.63 -4.72
N PHE A 367 18.17 -1.37 -4.80
CA PHE A 367 17.46 -0.86 -5.97
C PHE A 367 18.34 -0.88 -7.23
N ARG A 368 19.62 -0.56 -7.09
CA ARG A 368 20.62 -0.66 -8.17
C ARG A 368 20.79 -2.09 -8.66
N ASN A 369 20.92 -3.05 -7.74
CA ASN A 369 21.08 -4.45 -8.09
C ASN A 369 19.87 -4.99 -8.86
N GLU A 370 18.66 -4.62 -8.44
CA GLU A 370 17.43 -4.95 -9.16
C GLU A 370 17.39 -4.30 -10.55
N LEU A 371 17.75 -3.01 -10.69
CA LEU A 371 17.84 -2.35 -12.00
C LEU A 371 18.76 -3.12 -12.95
N PHE A 372 19.92 -3.56 -12.46
CA PHE A 372 20.87 -4.30 -13.26
C PHE A 372 20.37 -5.67 -13.71
N MET A 373 19.28 -6.18 -13.13
CA MET A 373 18.65 -7.40 -13.62
C MET A 373 18.05 -7.26 -15.03
N PHE A 374 17.79 -6.03 -15.49
CA PHE A 374 17.37 -5.76 -16.88
C PHE A 374 18.53 -5.82 -17.89
N PHE A 375 19.78 -5.81 -17.41
CA PHE A 375 20.99 -5.77 -18.24
C PHE A 375 21.82 -7.04 -18.04
N GLN A 376 21.29 -8.18 -18.51
CA GLN A 376 21.94 -9.49 -18.40
C GLN A 376 23.00 -9.77 -19.48
N ASN A 377 22.99 -9.01 -20.57
CA ASN A 377 23.95 -9.20 -21.66
C ASN A 377 25.36 -8.80 -21.19
N ASN A 378 26.34 -9.69 -21.41
CA ASN A 378 27.74 -9.48 -21.02
C ASN A 378 28.41 -8.29 -21.72
N ARG A 379 27.84 -7.78 -22.81
CA ARG A 379 28.30 -6.55 -23.48
C ARG A 379 28.02 -5.28 -22.68
N ILE A 380 27.13 -5.34 -21.69
CA ILE A 380 26.78 -4.21 -20.84
C ILE A 380 27.72 -4.16 -19.64
N VAL A 381 28.54 -3.10 -19.59
CA VAL A 381 29.35 -2.75 -18.42
C VAL A 381 28.42 -2.10 -17.39
N LYS A 382 28.47 -2.59 -16.14
CA LYS A 382 27.62 -2.15 -15.03
C LYS A 382 28.49 -1.65 -13.90
N VAL A 383 28.32 -0.40 -13.49
CA VAL A 383 29.06 0.14 -12.34
C VAL A 383 28.26 -0.11 -11.07
N SER A 384 28.74 -1.02 -10.23
CA SER A 384 28.04 -1.55 -9.05
C SER A 384 28.03 -0.61 -7.83
N ARG A 385 28.36 0.66 -8.00
CA ARG A 385 28.40 1.67 -6.94
C ARG A 385 28.00 3.03 -7.46
N GLY A 386 27.52 3.90 -6.57
CA GLY A 386 27.35 5.31 -6.85
C GLY A 386 28.68 5.97 -7.22
N ILE A 387 28.64 6.90 -8.17
CA ILE A 387 29.82 7.63 -8.66
C ILE A 387 29.66 9.10 -8.34
N ASN A 388 30.59 9.64 -7.54
CA ASN A 388 30.67 11.08 -7.30
C ASN A 388 31.39 11.75 -8.47
N ILE A 389 30.73 12.72 -9.07
CA ILE A 389 31.24 13.59 -10.11
C ILE A 389 31.57 14.95 -9.49
N SER A 390 32.78 15.42 -9.78
CA SER A 390 33.26 16.74 -9.39
C SER A 390 33.86 17.42 -10.61
N PHE A 391 33.22 18.49 -11.09
CA PHE A 391 33.64 19.19 -12.31
C PHE A 391 33.23 20.66 -12.25
N ASN A 392 34.15 21.59 -12.57
CA ASN A 392 33.88 23.04 -12.59
C ASN A 392 33.14 23.58 -11.34
N GLY A 393 33.49 23.08 -10.15
CA GLY A 393 32.84 23.47 -8.88
C GLY A 393 31.46 22.84 -8.64
N ILE A 394 30.95 22.03 -9.57
CA ILE A 394 29.74 21.23 -9.42
C ILE A 394 30.10 19.90 -8.77
N HIS A 395 29.34 19.56 -7.74
CA HIS A 395 29.37 18.25 -7.09
C HIS A 395 28.00 17.59 -7.25
N THR A 396 28.01 16.37 -7.79
CA THR A 396 26.82 15.54 -7.96
C THR A 396 27.21 14.07 -7.90
N ASP A 397 26.24 13.21 -7.66
CA ASP A 397 26.37 11.76 -7.68
C ASP A 397 25.62 11.15 -8.87
N ILE A 398 25.94 9.92 -9.23
CA ILE A 398 25.20 9.10 -10.20
C ILE A 398 24.98 7.75 -9.55
N ASP A 399 23.72 7.39 -9.32
CA ASP A 399 23.39 6.20 -8.53
C ASP A 399 23.73 4.92 -9.29
N ALA A 400 23.48 4.87 -10.60
CA ALA A 400 23.86 3.71 -11.41
C ALA A 400 24.28 4.10 -12.83
N VAL A 401 25.14 3.26 -13.41
CA VAL A 401 25.66 3.43 -14.78
C VAL A 401 25.60 2.09 -15.51
N ALA A 402 25.04 2.12 -16.72
CA ALA A 402 25.11 1.03 -17.68
C ALA A 402 25.74 1.53 -18.99
N TYR A 403 26.66 0.77 -19.57
CA TYR A 403 27.31 1.14 -20.84
C TYR A 403 27.34 -0.05 -21.79
N ASP A 404 26.77 0.10 -22.98
CA ASP A 404 26.79 -0.93 -24.02
C ASP A 404 28.05 -0.79 -24.87
N THR A 405 28.92 -1.78 -24.79
CA THR A 405 30.23 -1.77 -25.47
C THR A 405 30.12 -1.96 -26.98
N LYS A 406 29.01 -2.51 -27.49
CA LYS A 406 28.76 -2.70 -28.91
C LYS A 406 28.17 -1.45 -29.54
N THR A 407 27.15 -0.86 -28.93
CA THR A 407 26.46 0.33 -29.49
C THR A 407 27.09 1.66 -29.03
N LYS A 408 27.98 1.59 -28.03
CA LYS A 408 28.62 2.75 -27.36
C LYS A 408 27.58 3.68 -26.72
N THR A 409 26.51 3.09 -26.19
CA THR A 409 25.41 3.81 -25.55
C THR A 409 25.62 3.85 -24.05
N LEU A 410 25.49 5.03 -23.46
CA LEU A 410 25.63 5.26 -22.03
C LEU A 410 24.25 5.53 -21.40
N GLY A 411 23.93 4.81 -20.33
CA GLY A 411 22.77 5.04 -19.48
C GLY A 411 23.20 5.55 -18.11
N LEU A 412 22.66 6.71 -17.71
CA LEU A 412 22.91 7.35 -16.42
C LEU A 412 21.61 7.38 -15.61
N PHE A 413 21.64 6.84 -14.40
CA PHE A 413 20.44 6.62 -13.60
C PHE A 413 20.51 7.35 -12.27
N GLN A 414 19.46 8.11 -11.95
CA GLN A 414 19.11 8.48 -10.59
C GLN A 414 18.01 7.56 -10.09
N LEU A 415 18.24 6.94 -8.95
CA LEU A 415 17.34 6.07 -8.23
C LEU A 415 16.83 6.79 -6.98
N LYS A 416 15.52 6.89 -6.84
CA LYS A 416 14.89 7.47 -5.64
C LYS A 416 14.03 6.44 -4.95
N TRP A 417 14.31 6.21 -3.67
CA TRP A 417 13.48 5.35 -2.83
C TRP A 417 12.55 6.19 -1.96
N GLN A 418 11.38 6.48 -2.49
CA GLN A 418 10.36 7.26 -1.79
C GLN A 418 9.27 6.36 -1.23
N ASP A 419 8.89 6.60 0.03
CA ASP A 419 7.73 5.93 0.64
C ASP A 419 6.44 6.43 -0.03
N ARG A 420 5.40 5.60 0.03
CA ARG A 420 4.10 5.91 -0.57
C ARG A 420 3.36 6.98 0.21
N TYR A 421 2.63 7.84 -0.51
CA TYR A 421 1.80 8.88 0.10
C TYR A 421 0.31 8.50 0.24
N HIS A 422 -0.13 7.39 -0.36
CA HIS A 422 -1.53 6.93 -0.40
C HIS A 422 -2.53 8.09 -0.62
N HIS A 423 -3.35 8.43 0.39
CA HIS A 423 -4.32 9.52 0.34
C HIS A 423 -3.88 10.77 1.10
N SER A 424 -2.66 10.81 1.65
CA SER A 424 -2.16 11.97 2.39
C SER A 424 -1.59 13.04 1.45
N MET A 425 -2.24 14.21 1.40
CA MET A 425 -1.76 15.35 0.61
C MET A 425 -0.48 15.97 1.17
N LYS A 426 -0.28 15.88 2.48
CA LYS A 426 0.98 16.29 3.12
C LYS A 426 2.15 15.43 2.62
N GLU A 427 1.96 14.11 2.62
CA GLU A 427 2.98 13.20 2.09
C GLU A 427 3.16 13.41 0.58
N ARG A 428 2.08 13.61 -0.19
CA ARG A 428 2.15 13.90 -1.63
C ARG A 428 3.05 15.11 -1.91
N TYR A 429 2.81 16.24 -1.23
CA TYR A 429 3.62 17.44 -1.36
C TYR A 429 5.08 17.19 -0.95
N SER A 430 5.31 16.46 0.14
CA SER A 430 6.65 16.07 0.55
C SER A 430 7.37 15.21 -0.50
N ARG A 431 6.66 14.31 -1.20
CA ARG A 431 7.25 13.52 -2.29
C ARG A 431 7.60 14.38 -3.49
N ILE A 432 6.70 15.27 -3.90
CA ILE A 432 6.95 16.17 -5.03
C ILE A 432 8.20 17.03 -4.78
N SER A 433 8.23 17.76 -3.67
CA SER A 433 9.34 18.65 -3.31
C SER A 433 10.69 17.93 -3.14
N ASN A 434 10.70 16.70 -2.61
CA ASN A 434 11.95 15.95 -2.44
C ASN A 434 12.40 15.22 -3.71
N LEU A 435 11.48 14.90 -4.62
CA LEU A 435 11.79 14.15 -5.83
C LEU A 435 12.15 15.08 -6.98
N PHE A 436 11.23 15.96 -7.39
CA PHE A 436 11.34 16.67 -8.66
C PHE A 436 12.36 17.79 -8.65
N ASP A 437 12.36 18.64 -7.61
CA ASP A 437 13.31 19.76 -7.53
C ASP A 437 14.76 19.25 -7.55
N LYS A 438 15.04 18.23 -6.73
CA LYS A 438 16.36 17.61 -6.64
C LYS A 438 16.72 16.83 -7.90
N ALA A 439 15.76 16.13 -8.52
CA ALA A 439 16.01 15.39 -9.75
C ALA A 439 16.26 16.34 -10.93
N ASN A 440 15.53 17.45 -11.05
CA ASN A 440 15.73 18.45 -12.09
C ASN A 440 17.07 19.17 -11.93
N GLU A 441 17.46 19.53 -10.69
CA GLU A 441 18.80 20.05 -10.41
C GLU A 441 19.88 19.05 -10.83
N TRP A 442 19.71 17.76 -10.48
CA TRP A 442 20.61 16.69 -10.87
C TRP A 442 20.71 16.53 -12.40
N ILE A 443 19.58 16.51 -13.11
CA ILE A 443 19.51 16.43 -14.58
C ILE A 443 20.31 17.58 -15.21
N GLY A 444 20.09 18.81 -14.73
CA GLY A 444 20.81 19.98 -15.22
C GLY A 444 22.32 19.85 -15.06
N LYS A 445 22.78 19.39 -13.88
CA LYS A 445 24.21 19.14 -13.62
C LYS A 445 24.79 18.05 -14.50
N ILE A 446 24.07 16.94 -14.68
CA ILE A 446 24.53 15.81 -15.51
C ILE A 446 24.60 16.18 -16.98
N LYS A 447 23.59 16.84 -17.53
CA LYS A 447 23.62 17.31 -18.93
C LYS A 447 24.81 18.26 -19.15
N TYR A 448 24.96 19.25 -18.28
CA TYR A 448 26.09 20.18 -18.37
C TYR A 448 27.45 19.46 -18.27
N TRP A 449 27.57 18.47 -17.38
CA TRP A 449 28.78 17.67 -17.25
C TRP A 449 29.08 16.86 -18.52
N VAL A 450 28.08 16.21 -19.10
CA VAL A 450 28.20 15.45 -20.36
C VAL A 450 28.61 16.37 -21.51
N ASP A 451 27.95 17.52 -21.67
CA ASP A 451 28.22 18.47 -22.77
C ASP A 451 29.59 19.14 -22.66
N SER A 452 30.14 19.26 -21.43
CA SER A 452 31.39 19.95 -21.17
C SER A 452 32.63 19.04 -21.16
N ASN A 453 32.46 17.73 -21.33
CA ASN A 453 33.55 16.75 -21.22
C ASN A 453 33.66 15.88 -22.47
N SER A 454 34.88 15.47 -22.81
CA SER A 454 35.08 14.48 -23.87
C SER A 454 34.64 13.08 -23.42
N ASP A 455 34.22 12.24 -24.36
CA ASP A 455 33.83 10.84 -24.12
C ASP A 455 34.86 10.07 -23.28
N LYS A 456 36.15 10.26 -23.58
CA LYS A 456 37.25 9.64 -22.84
C LYS A 456 37.28 10.09 -21.37
N SER A 457 37.03 11.37 -21.11
CA SER A 457 36.93 11.93 -19.76
C SER A 457 35.72 11.34 -19.01
N ILE A 458 34.58 11.24 -19.69
CA ILE A 458 33.34 10.66 -19.14
C ILE A 458 33.56 9.18 -18.79
N ILE A 459 34.03 8.36 -19.73
CA ILE A 459 34.31 6.93 -19.52
C ILE A 459 35.27 6.71 -18.35
N SER A 460 36.31 7.54 -18.25
CA SER A 460 37.28 7.46 -17.14
C SER A 460 36.66 7.87 -15.81
N SER A 461 35.86 8.93 -15.77
CA SER A 461 35.19 9.42 -14.56
C SER A 461 34.19 8.40 -14.03
N LEU A 462 33.47 7.72 -14.93
CA LEU A 462 32.55 6.64 -14.62
C LEU A 462 33.25 5.30 -14.35
N GLN A 463 34.58 5.26 -14.45
CA GLN A 463 35.40 4.07 -14.18
C GLN A 463 35.04 2.86 -15.04
N ILE A 464 34.45 3.08 -16.22
CA ILE A 464 34.08 2.03 -17.18
C ILE A 464 35.35 1.32 -17.69
N ASN A 465 36.43 2.08 -17.85
CA ASN A 465 37.75 1.60 -18.26
C ASN A 465 38.39 0.59 -17.28
N ASN A 466 38.00 0.60 -16.01
CA ASN A 466 38.49 -0.37 -15.01
C ASN A 466 37.94 -1.77 -15.28
N GLN A 467 36.75 -1.87 -15.88
CA GLN A 467 36.14 -3.14 -16.25
C GLN A 467 36.50 -3.56 -17.68
N GLN A 468 36.68 -2.60 -18.59
CA GLN A 468 37.03 -2.89 -19.98
C GLN A 468 37.98 -1.83 -20.56
N LYS A 469 39.22 -2.26 -20.80
CA LYS A 469 40.30 -1.38 -21.28
C LYS A 469 40.06 -0.96 -22.74
N ALA A 470 40.57 0.23 -23.10
CA ALA A 470 40.57 0.82 -24.44
C ALA A 470 39.22 1.35 -25.00
N LEU A 471 38.20 1.55 -24.15
CA LEU A 471 36.97 2.27 -24.54
C LEU A 471 37.22 3.79 -24.51
N THR A 472 36.86 4.49 -25.59
CA THR A 472 37.11 5.95 -25.73
C THR A 472 35.97 6.76 -26.31
N GLU A 473 34.87 6.14 -26.73
CA GLU A 473 33.82 6.78 -27.52
C GLU A 473 32.44 6.51 -26.92
N ILE A 474 31.56 7.50 -26.98
CA ILE A 474 30.15 7.43 -26.59
C ILE A 474 29.33 7.96 -27.77
N ASN A 475 28.41 7.15 -28.30
CA ASN A 475 27.55 7.56 -29.41
C ASN A 475 26.27 8.26 -28.94
N GLU A 476 25.68 7.77 -27.85
CA GLU A 476 24.40 8.24 -27.32
C GLU A 476 24.42 8.19 -25.78
N VAL A 477 23.81 9.20 -25.14
CA VAL A 477 23.61 9.25 -23.69
C VAL A 477 22.12 9.30 -23.40
N TYR A 478 21.65 8.41 -22.53
CA TYR A 478 20.28 8.37 -22.02
C TYR A 478 20.27 8.58 -20.51
N ILE A 479 19.43 9.51 -20.06
CA ILE A 479 19.28 9.85 -18.64
C ILE A 479 17.96 9.29 -18.15
N PHE A 480 17.99 8.68 -16.97
CA PHE A 480 16.86 8.02 -16.35
C PHE A 480 16.67 8.53 -14.92
N VAL A 481 15.43 8.80 -14.55
CA VAL A 481 15.05 8.99 -13.15
C VAL A 481 14.01 7.95 -12.81
N ILE A 482 14.36 7.05 -11.88
CA ILE A 482 13.51 5.92 -11.51
C ILE A 482 13.19 6.03 -10.03
N SER A 483 11.91 5.94 -9.72
CA SER A 483 11.41 6.04 -8.36
C SER A 483 10.81 4.70 -7.92
N ARG A 484 10.91 4.32 -6.64
CA ARG A 484 10.45 2.99 -6.20
C ARG A 484 8.94 2.80 -6.33
N ASN A 485 8.15 3.83 -6.00
CA ASN A 485 6.71 3.69 -5.83
C ASN A 485 5.87 4.54 -6.80
N GLN A 486 5.92 5.87 -6.68
CA GLN A 486 5.15 6.82 -7.52
C GLN A 486 6.06 7.75 -8.31
N MET A 487 5.73 7.99 -9.57
CA MET A 487 6.43 8.94 -10.44
C MET A 487 5.47 9.95 -11.08
N ASN A 488 4.21 9.58 -11.24
CA ASN A 488 3.24 10.41 -11.92
C ASN A 488 2.52 11.27 -10.87
N PHE A 489 2.47 12.59 -11.07
CA PHE A 489 1.80 13.54 -10.18
C PHE A 489 1.15 14.64 -11.00
N THR A 490 -0.17 14.84 -10.84
CA THR A 490 -0.88 15.95 -11.47
C THR A 490 -0.28 17.30 -11.02
N GLY A 491 -0.10 18.21 -11.97
CA GLY A 491 0.47 19.54 -11.73
C GLY A 491 2.01 19.57 -11.66
N VAL A 492 2.69 18.49 -12.05
CA VAL A 492 4.16 18.44 -12.14
C VAL A 492 4.58 18.28 -13.60
N GLU A 493 5.44 19.18 -14.07
CA GLU A 493 6.07 19.08 -15.38
C GLU A 493 7.38 18.29 -15.30
N LEU A 494 7.60 17.39 -16.25
CA LEU A 494 8.77 16.54 -16.33
C LEU A 494 9.68 16.96 -17.49
N ASP A 495 10.99 16.82 -17.33
CA ASP A 495 11.95 17.06 -18.42
C ASP A 495 11.79 15.98 -19.50
N ASP A 496 11.32 16.36 -20.69
CA ASP A 496 11.01 15.47 -21.80
C ASP A 496 12.22 14.72 -22.37
N SER A 497 13.44 15.23 -22.16
CA SER A 497 14.66 14.56 -22.63
C SER A 497 15.11 13.40 -21.72
N VAL A 498 14.44 13.22 -20.59
CA VAL A 498 14.73 12.19 -19.59
C VAL A 498 13.60 11.15 -19.60
N ALA A 499 13.94 9.90 -19.30
CA ALA A 499 12.96 8.86 -19.05
C ALA A 499 12.63 8.79 -17.56
N TRP A 500 11.41 9.21 -17.20
CA TRP A 500 10.88 9.13 -15.85
C TRP A 500 10.01 7.89 -15.69
N SER A 501 10.19 7.13 -14.62
CA SER A 501 9.33 5.97 -14.35
C SER A 501 9.26 5.62 -12.88
N SER A 502 8.12 5.11 -12.44
CA SER A 502 8.09 4.28 -11.24
C SER A 502 8.67 2.88 -11.55
N TRP A 503 9.08 2.15 -10.53
CA TRP A 503 9.66 0.81 -10.68
C TRP A 503 8.70 -0.16 -11.40
N HIS A 504 7.42 -0.14 -11.01
CA HIS A 504 6.42 -1.00 -11.61
C HIS A 504 6.11 -0.61 -13.05
N GLN A 505 6.13 0.69 -13.37
CA GLN A 505 5.99 1.18 -14.74
C GLN A 505 7.18 0.76 -15.61
N LEU A 506 8.40 0.70 -15.05
CA LEU A 506 9.56 0.16 -15.75
C LEU A 506 9.35 -1.32 -16.06
N ILE A 507 8.95 -2.13 -15.07
CA ILE A 507 8.67 -3.56 -15.27
C ILE A 507 7.58 -3.76 -16.35
N GLU A 508 6.48 -3.04 -16.26
CA GLU A 508 5.40 -3.06 -17.25
C GLU A 508 5.93 -2.72 -18.64
N SER A 509 6.72 -1.65 -18.77
CA SER A 509 7.28 -1.22 -20.05
C SER A 509 8.12 -2.32 -20.70
N GLN A 510 8.97 -2.99 -19.92
CA GLN A 510 9.85 -4.04 -20.41
C GLN A 510 9.10 -5.31 -20.77
N ALA A 511 8.06 -5.65 -20.01
CA ALA A 511 7.29 -6.87 -20.21
C ALA A 511 6.23 -6.76 -21.31
N TYR A 512 5.62 -5.58 -21.47
CA TYR A 512 4.45 -5.40 -22.34
C TYR A 512 4.81 -4.83 -23.72
N ILE A 513 5.83 -3.96 -23.81
CA ILE A 513 6.19 -3.33 -25.07
C ILE A 513 7.23 -4.19 -25.79
N GLY A 514 6.83 -4.76 -26.92
CA GLY A 514 7.73 -5.44 -27.85
C GLY A 514 8.66 -4.45 -28.57
N SER A 515 9.89 -4.85 -28.83
CA SER A 515 10.87 -4.06 -29.56
C SER A 515 11.91 -4.97 -30.22
N ASN A 516 12.43 -4.55 -31.36
CA ASN A 516 13.52 -5.21 -32.08
C ASN A 516 14.82 -4.39 -32.01
N ILE A 517 14.91 -3.45 -31.07
CA ILE A 517 16.05 -2.55 -30.92
C ILE A 517 17.22 -3.33 -30.30
N ASP A 518 18.30 -3.55 -31.05
CA ASP A 518 19.54 -4.17 -30.56
C ASP A 518 20.43 -3.16 -29.80
N ASN A 519 19.82 -2.45 -28.84
CA ASN A 519 20.45 -1.51 -27.92
C ASN A 519 19.61 -1.48 -26.62
N PRO A 520 19.97 -2.26 -25.59
CA PRO A 520 19.13 -2.46 -24.41
C PRO A 520 18.87 -1.17 -23.62
N ILE A 521 19.83 -0.24 -23.60
CA ILE A 521 19.70 1.04 -22.89
C ILE A 521 18.71 1.95 -23.63
N LYS A 522 18.89 2.10 -24.94
CA LYS A 522 17.96 2.87 -25.79
C LYS A 522 16.56 2.25 -25.81
N GLU A 523 16.49 0.92 -25.87
CA GLU A 523 15.24 0.18 -25.79
C GLU A 523 14.51 0.47 -24.48
N MET A 524 15.21 0.42 -23.35
CA MET A 524 14.62 0.77 -22.05
C MET A 524 14.07 2.20 -22.05
N PHE A 525 14.87 3.16 -22.52
CA PHE A 525 14.48 4.57 -22.61
C PHE A 525 13.18 4.74 -23.41
N ILE A 526 13.13 4.19 -24.63
CA ILE A 526 11.96 4.32 -25.52
C ILE A 526 10.72 3.65 -24.91
N LYS A 527 10.87 2.47 -24.30
CA LYS A 527 9.75 1.76 -23.67
C LYS A 527 9.19 2.53 -22.47
N MET A 528 10.05 3.14 -21.65
CA MET A 528 9.60 3.98 -20.54
C MET A 528 8.85 5.22 -21.06
N LYS A 529 9.43 5.95 -22.02
CA LYS A 529 8.78 7.11 -22.67
C LYS A 529 7.41 6.74 -23.25
N ALA A 530 7.28 5.55 -23.84
CA ALA A 530 6.02 5.08 -24.41
C ALA A 530 4.90 4.85 -23.38
N LEU A 531 5.24 4.72 -22.08
CA LEU A 531 4.29 4.60 -20.98
C LEU A 531 4.14 5.89 -20.15
N GLU A 532 4.72 7.01 -20.56
CA GLU A 532 4.47 8.30 -19.93
C GLU A 532 2.99 8.68 -20.00
N PRO A 533 2.45 9.44 -19.01
CA PRO A 533 1.04 9.76 -18.93
C PRO A 533 0.45 10.31 -20.23
N GLN A 534 1.14 11.26 -20.87
CA GLN A 534 0.67 11.87 -22.12
C GLN A 534 0.48 10.84 -23.24
N ASN A 535 1.38 9.85 -23.32
CA ASN A 535 1.34 8.79 -24.33
C ASN A 535 0.29 7.73 -24.00
N ARG A 536 0.09 7.43 -22.71
CA ARG A 536 -1.02 6.56 -22.26
C ARG A 536 -2.38 7.19 -22.55
N ILE A 537 -2.56 8.48 -22.23
CA ILE A 537 -3.80 9.21 -22.48
C ILE A 537 -4.15 9.19 -23.97
N LYS A 538 -3.17 9.40 -24.85
CA LYS A 538 -3.38 9.32 -26.31
C LYS A 538 -3.83 7.93 -26.78
N ARG A 539 -3.43 6.85 -26.11
CA ARG A 539 -3.72 5.46 -26.50
C ARG A 539 -5.01 4.90 -25.89
N GLY A 540 -5.24 5.18 -24.61
CA GLY A 540 -6.30 4.56 -23.80
C GLY A 540 -7.28 5.54 -23.15
N GLY A 541 -7.12 6.84 -23.37
CA GLY A 541 -7.89 7.88 -22.69
C GLY A 541 -7.39 8.19 -21.29
N MET A 542 -8.01 9.19 -20.66
CA MET A 542 -7.81 9.44 -19.23
C MET A 542 -8.50 8.36 -18.40
N PRO A 543 -7.98 8.06 -17.20
CA PRO A 543 -8.73 7.26 -16.25
C PRO A 543 -10.10 7.88 -15.97
N ASN A 544 -11.13 7.04 -15.87
CA ASN A 544 -12.51 7.49 -15.70
C ASN A 544 -12.66 8.37 -14.45
N GLN A 545 -13.25 9.55 -14.62
CA GLN A 545 -13.70 10.38 -13.51
C GLN A 545 -15.12 9.98 -13.15
N THR A 546 -15.32 9.40 -11.97
CA THR A 546 -16.66 9.02 -11.50
C THR A 546 -17.49 10.27 -11.22
N LYS A 547 -18.74 10.29 -11.67
CA LYS A 547 -19.71 11.29 -11.23
C LYS A 547 -19.99 11.04 -9.75
N LEU A 548 -19.69 12.02 -8.91
CA LEU A 548 -19.73 11.92 -7.47
C LEU A 548 -20.78 12.87 -6.91
N VAL A 549 -21.66 12.35 -6.07
CA VAL A 549 -22.68 13.14 -5.35
C VAL A 549 -22.68 12.73 -3.89
N ILE A 550 -22.27 13.66 -3.02
CA ILE A 550 -22.17 13.44 -1.59
C ILE A 550 -23.31 14.19 -0.90
N GLU A 551 -24.18 13.45 -0.23
CA GLU A 551 -25.24 14.01 0.60
C GLU A 551 -24.84 13.94 2.09
N LEU A 552 -24.72 15.11 2.71
CA LEU A 552 -24.31 15.33 4.11
C LEU A 552 -25.40 16.11 4.86
N GLY A 553 -26.35 15.38 5.43
CA GLY A 553 -27.53 15.99 6.06
C GLY A 553 -28.32 16.79 5.01
N ASP A 554 -28.45 18.09 5.25
CA ASP A 554 -29.12 19.04 4.35
C ASP A 554 -28.23 19.52 3.19
N TYR A 555 -26.96 19.14 3.18
CA TYR A 555 -25.95 19.66 2.23
C TYR A 555 -25.62 18.65 1.14
N LYS A 556 -25.26 19.17 -0.03
CA LYS A 556 -24.84 18.38 -1.19
C LYS A 556 -23.51 18.88 -1.74
N VAL A 557 -22.59 17.95 -2.03
CA VAL A 557 -21.29 18.23 -2.67
C VAL A 557 -21.15 17.34 -3.91
N PHE A 558 -20.84 17.90 -5.07
CA PHE A 558 -20.75 17.12 -6.31
C PHE A 558 -19.67 17.61 -7.28
N ASN A 559 -19.19 16.77 -8.20
CA ASN A 559 -18.34 17.24 -9.30
C ASN A 559 -19.20 17.80 -10.45
N SER A 560 -18.81 18.99 -10.95
CA SER A 560 -19.47 19.66 -12.08
C SER A 560 -18.98 19.17 -13.44
#